data_AF-A0A949S3X6-F1
#
_entry.id   AF-A0A949S3X6-F1
#
_cell.length_a   1.000
_cell.length_b   1.000
_cell.length_c   1.000
_cell.angle_alpha   90.00
_cell.angle_beta   90.00
_cell.angle_gamma   90.00
#
_symmetry.space_group_name_H-M   'P 1'
#
loop_
_entity.id
_entity.type
_entity.pdbx_description
1 polymer ?
#
loop_
_entity_poly.entity_id
_entity_poly.type
_entity_poly.pdbx_seq_one_letter_code
_entity_poly.pdbx_strand_id
1 'polypeptide(L)'
;MKLTLSKTVLAVILLFGFTENLKSQYPPAQGPPPVSGEPIIREIPTFIVNNLINNMLRDSIVPEINASIAAEDPPVSINVSFTLEQRKPHMSETRFTDRPNEKIVTVPYKVDFKLDINNFPDRHILQNIEVNFSCNNWFTNSGTIQVNLHAERPFLGGPSFTEQAINFFLGNWLTPLIDSKIRNELPPGLRKNLPLELFHNECNCLSVVAEGAAPAFKDSFIQYQKKPLRKKEILSTVNSIQITVDSIKRLPTVNLETGEILYDSVENLTVEFYANHSAKTFNVNGITEGQKIKLPSISISVIKPGVSGSLILIANITQANDRRNTRFAVFKSTQNFGIGEQKLIIQKSFTQPPKRLPSGDMSKPLEIFMDAYEITVSIKSSGLDKIKMK
;
A
#
# COMPACT_ATOMS: atom_id res chain seq x y z
N MET A 1 47.25 23.03 44.64
CA MET A 1 45.93 22.50 45.06
C MET A 1 44.85 23.35 44.39
N LYS A 2 43.89 22.70 43.72
CA LYS A 2 42.77 23.24 42.91
C LYS A 2 43.16 23.84 41.54
N LEU A 3 43.33 23.00 40.51
CA LEU A 3 42.30 22.52 39.54
C LEU A 3 41.58 23.63 38.79
N THR A 4 42.23 24.09 37.72
CA THR A 4 41.62 24.66 36.52
C THR A 4 41.12 23.52 35.63
N LEU A 5 39.79 23.33 35.52
CA LEU A 5 39.19 22.33 34.64
C LEU A 5 38.37 23.00 33.52
N SER A 6 39.03 23.12 32.37
CA SER A 6 38.53 22.91 30.99
C SER A 6 37.11 23.37 30.63
N LYS A 7 37.02 24.54 29.99
CA LYS A 7 35.87 25.01 29.19
C LYS A 7 35.86 24.39 27.78
N THR A 8 35.99 23.07 27.67
CA THR A 8 36.10 22.38 26.36
C THR A 8 35.34 21.06 26.34
N VAL A 9 34.05 21.08 26.69
CA VAL A 9 33.16 19.91 26.48
C VAL A 9 31.78 20.28 25.89
N LEU A 10 31.41 21.56 25.80
CA LEU A 10 30.05 21.95 25.38
C LEU A 10 29.89 22.23 23.87
N ALA A 11 30.69 21.59 23.00
CA ALA A 11 30.64 21.82 21.55
C ALA A 11 30.68 20.55 20.67
N VAL A 12 30.41 19.36 21.23
CA VAL A 12 30.39 18.09 20.46
C VAL A 12 29.02 17.41 20.42
N ILE A 13 28.02 17.90 21.17
CA ILE A 13 26.67 17.28 21.18
C ILE A 13 25.68 18.00 20.23
N LEU A 14 26.04 19.16 19.68
CA LEU A 14 25.21 19.91 18.71
C LEU A 14 25.55 19.64 17.23
N LEU A 15 26.44 18.68 16.95
CA LEU A 15 26.80 18.24 15.58
C LEU A 15 26.21 16.87 15.20
N PHE A 16 25.47 16.21 16.09
CA PHE A 16 24.52 15.17 15.69
C PHE A 16 23.19 15.84 15.34
N GLY A 17 23.24 16.63 14.27
CA GLY A 17 22.05 17.08 13.57
C GLY A 17 21.25 15.85 13.18
N PHE A 18 20.09 15.72 13.81
CA PHE A 18 18.98 14.85 13.46
C PHE A 18 18.89 14.64 11.94
N THR A 19 19.44 13.53 11.45
CA THR A 19 18.89 12.88 10.25
C THR A 19 17.99 11.75 10.72
N GLU A 20 16.93 12.10 11.43
CA GLU A 20 15.73 11.27 11.42
C GLU A 20 15.12 11.37 10.01
N ASN A 21 15.75 10.67 9.06
CA ASN A 21 14.92 9.99 8.08
C ASN A 21 14.24 8.89 8.88
N LEU A 22 13.08 9.20 9.48
CA LEU A 22 12.02 8.21 9.63
C LEU A 22 11.95 7.53 8.26
N LYS A 23 12.59 6.37 8.12
CA LYS A 23 12.55 5.59 6.89
C LYS A 23 11.07 5.27 6.74
N SER A 24 10.39 5.97 5.85
CA SER A 24 9.00 5.67 5.51
C SER A 24 8.93 4.16 5.28
N GLN A 25 8.00 3.47 5.94
CA GLN A 25 7.85 2.02 5.78
C GLN A 25 7.47 1.65 4.35
N TYR A 26 6.89 2.60 3.61
CA TYR A 26 6.37 2.43 2.27
C TYR A 26 7.00 3.45 1.31
N PRO A 27 7.31 3.09 0.05
CA PRO A 27 7.61 4.07 -0.99
C PRO A 27 6.43 5.03 -1.15
N PRO A 28 6.67 6.33 -1.34
CA PRO A 28 5.59 7.30 -1.48
C PRO A 28 4.74 6.99 -2.73
N ALA A 29 3.43 7.20 -2.63
CA ALA A 29 2.54 6.93 -3.76
C ALA A 29 2.80 7.88 -4.94
N GLN A 30 2.72 7.34 -6.15
CA GLN A 30 2.83 8.08 -7.40
C GLN A 30 1.50 8.05 -8.15
N GLY A 31 1.04 9.23 -8.56
CA GLY A 31 -0.14 9.40 -9.42
C GLY A 31 -1.35 8.52 -9.04
N PRO A 32 -2.28 8.29 -9.98
CA PRO A 32 -2.57 9.18 -11.10
C PRO A 32 -2.68 10.65 -10.63
N PRO A 33 -2.27 11.64 -11.45
CA PRO A 33 -2.45 13.04 -11.11
C PRO A 33 -3.94 13.39 -10.91
N PRO A 34 -4.24 14.45 -10.13
CA PRO A 34 -5.60 14.94 -10.00
C PRO A 34 -6.14 15.41 -11.36
N VAL A 35 -7.45 15.25 -11.55
CA VAL A 35 -8.15 15.73 -12.75
C VAL A 35 -8.01 17.26 -12.84
N SER A 36 -7.87 17.78 -14.07
CA SER A 36 -7.73 19.22 -14.31
C SER A 36 -8.02 19.60 -15.76
N GLY A 37 -8.87 20.60 -16.00
CA GLY A 37 -9.14 21.15 -17.33
C GLY A 37 -9.63 20.13 -18.38
N GLU A 38 -9.47 20.49 -19.65
CA GLU A 38 -9.81 19.73 -20.86
C GLU A 38 -9.08 18.35 -20.95
N PRO A 39 -9.59 17.34 -21.70
CA PRO A 39 -10.69 17.43 -22.67
C PRO A 39 -12.10 17.09 -22.11
N ILE A 40 -12.26 16.02 -21.32
CA ILE A 40 -13.56 15.67 -20.70
C ILE A 40 -13.30 15.12 -19.31
N ILE A 41 -13.96 15.68 -18.30
CA ILE A 41 -14.00 15.12 -16.96
C ILE A 41 -15.17 14.16 -16.90
N ARG A 42 -14.92 12.92 -16.48
CA ARG A 42 -15.94 11.91 -16.27
C ARG A 42 -16.15 11.71 -14.78
N GLU A 43 -17.39 11.44 -14.40
CA GLU A 43 -17.81 11.43 -13.00
C GLU A 43 -18.59 10.16 -12.70
N ILE A 44 -18.24 9.50 -11.59
CA ILE A 44 -19.03 8.42 -10.99
C ILE A 44 -19.65 8.99 -9.71
N PRO A 45 -20.95 9.31 -9.70
CA PRO A 45 -21.62 9.77 -8.49
C PRO A 45 -21.62 8.71 -7.40
N THR A 46 -21.28 9.07 -6.16
CA THR A 46 -21.21 8.09 -5.06
C THR A 46 -22.58 7.54 -4.67
N PHE A 47 -23.68 8.25 -4.97
CA PHE A 47 -25.02 7.75 -4.71
C PHE A 47 -25.34 6.46 -5.49
N ILE A 48 -24.75 6.27 -6.68
CA ILE A 48 -24.91 5.03 -7.46
C ILE A 48 -24.28 3.86 -6.69
N VAL A 49 -23.07 4.06 -6.18
CA VAL A 49 -22.34 3.06 -5.37
C VAL A 49 -23.11 2.75 -4.09
N ASN A 50 -23.57 3.79 -3.39
CA ASN A 50 -24.37 3.66 -2.17
C ASN A 50 -25.65 2.85 -2.41
N ASN A 51 -26.38 3.15 -3.49
CA ASN A 51 -27.62 2.43 -3.84
C ASN A 51 -27.35 0.97 -4.19
N LEU A 52 -26.26 0.67 -4.91
CA LEU A 52 -25.89 -0.71 -5.23
C LEU A 52 -25.58 -1.51 -3.97
N ILE A 53 -24.76 -0.99 -3.06
CA ILE A 53 -24.44 -1.65 -1.79
C ILE A 53 -25.71 -1.85 -0.96
N ASN A 54 -26.53 -0.80 -0.83
CA ASN A 54 -27.78 -0.86 -0.06
C ASN A 54 -28.76 -1.90 -0.62
N ASN A 55 -28.91 -1.97 -1.94
CA ASN A 55 -29.77 -2.97 -2.58
C ASN A 55 -29.23 -4.38 -2.40
N MET A 56 -27.91 -4.59 -2.53
CA MET A 56 -27.31 -5.91 -2.30
C MET A 56 -27.46 -6.39 -0.86
N LEU A 57 -27.28 -5.48 0.12
CA LEU A 57 -27.50 -5.79 1.53
C LEU A 57 -28.96 -6.16 1.80
N ARG A 58 -29.90 -5.37 1.28
CA ARG A 58 -31.34 -5.55 1.50
C ARG A 58 -31.92 -6.77 0.78
N ASP A 59 -31.51 -7.00 -0.47
CA ASP A 59 -32.20 -7.93 -1.36
C ASP A 59 -31.51 -9.30 -1.43
N SER A 60 -30.24 -9.42 -0.98
CA SER A 60 -29.46 -10.69 -1.01
C SER A 60 -28.90 -11.05 0.36
N ILE A 61 -27.99 -10.23 0.90
CA ILE A 61 -27.13 -10.62 2.03
C ILE A 61 -27.93 -10.79 3.33
N VAL A 62 -28.72 -9.79 3.73
CA VAL A 62 -29.49 -9.85 5.00
C VAL A 62 -30.59 -10.92 4.96
N PRO A 63 -31.39 -11.05 3.88
CA PRO A 63 -32.32 -12.17 3.75
C PRO A 63 -31.67 -13.55 3.91
N GLU A 64 -30.50 -13.77 3.31
CA GLU A 64 -29.78 -15.05 3.43
C GLU A 64 -29.22 -15.31 4.83
N ILE A 65 -28.75 -14.27 5.52
CA ILE A 65 -28.34 -14.35 6.93
C ILE A 65 -29.54 -14.76 7.80
N ASN A 66 -30.69 -14.09 7.64
CA ASN A 66 -31.91 -14.41 8.39
C ASN A 66 -32.42 -15.82 8.08
N ALA A 67 -32.34 -16.28 6.83
CA ALA A 67 -32.69 -17.65 6.47
C ALA A 67 -31.76 -18.68 7.12
N SER A 68 -30.46 -18.37 7.22
CA SER A 68 -29.47 -19.24 7.87
C SER A 68 -29.68 -19.31 9.38
N ILE A 69 -30.00 -18.19 10.03
CA ILE A 69 -30.38 -18.14 11.46
C ILE A 69 -31.65 -18.98 11.72
N ALA A 70 -32.66 -18.85 10.87
CA ALA A 70 -33.92 -19.58 11.01
C ALA A 70 -33.77 -21.11 10.81
N ALA A 71 -32.69 -21.54 10.14
CA ALA A 71 -32.40 -22.95 9.86
C ALA A 71 -31.53 -23.64 10.93
N GLU A 72 -31.02 -22.91 11.92
CA GLU A 72 -30.24 -23.49 13.03
C GLU A 72 -31.12 -24.39 13.93
N ASP A 73 -30.52 -25.43 14.52
CA ASP A 73 -31.19 -26.37 15.43
C ASP A 73 -30.45 -26.41 16.78
N PRO A 74 -31.03 -25.90 17.88
CA PRO A 74 -32.40 -25.37 17.98
C PRO A 74 -32.55 -23.99 17.31
N PRO A 75 -33.77 -23.65 16.81
CA PRO A 75 -34.04 -22.36 16.17
C PRO A 75 -33.72 -21.18 17.08
N VAL A 76 -32.94 -20.24 16.57
CA VAL A 76 -32.55 -19.03 17.29
C VAL A 76 -33.46 -17.88 16.87
N SER A 77 -34.16 -17.27 17.83
CA SER A 77 -35.07 -16.14 17.59
C SER A 77 -34.32 -14.80 17.48
N ILE A 78 -33.51 -14.66 16.42
CA ILE A 78 -32.80 -13.42 16.09
C ILE A 78 -33.23 -12.95 14.70
N ASN A 79 -33.58 -11.67 14.58
CA ASN A 79 -33.81 -11.03 13.31
C ASN A 79 -32.74 -9.96 13.05
N VAL A 80 -32.13 -10.01 11.87
CA VAL A 80 -31.09 -9.07 11.45
C VAL A 80 -31.69 -8.03 10.53
N SER A 81 -31.45 -6.77 10.86
CA SER A 81 -31.67 -5.61 9.99
C SER A 81 -30.37 -4.82 9.86
N PHE A 82 -30.31 -3.85 8.95
CA PHE A 82 -29.10 -3.07 8.74
C PHE A 82 -29.39 -1.60 8.50
N THR A 83 -28.41 -0.76 8.84
CA THR A 83 -28.30 0.61 8.33
C THR A 83 -26.95 0.80 7.64
N LEU A 84 -26.95 1.57 6.56
CA LEU A 84 -25.76 1.89 5.78
C LEU A 84 -25.46 3.39 5.91
N GLU A 85 -24.28 3.72 6.39
CA GLU A 85 -23.76 5.08 6.48
C GLU A 85 -22.59 5.23 5.51
N GLN A 86 -22.67 6.16 4.56
CA GLN A 86 -21.53 6.58 3.76
C GLN A 86 -20.73 7.62 4.55
N ARG A 87 -19.43 7.39 4.68
CA ARG A 87 -18.47 8.35 5.25
C ARG A 87 -17.83 9.18 4.14
N LYS A 88 -17.15 10.27 4.52
CA LYS A 88 -16.59 11.25 3.58
C LYS A 88 -15.60 10.59 2.60
N PRO A 89 -15.85 10.65 1.28
CA PRO A 89 -14.91 10.19 0.27
C PRO A 89 -13.59 10.97 0.34
N HIS A 90 -12.47 10.31 0.07
CA HIS A 90 -11.16 10.95 0.12
C HIS A 90 -10.14 10.25 -0.77
N MET A 91 -9.05 10.95 -1.09
CA MET A 91 -7.88 10.32 -1.69
C MET A 91 -7.11 9.57 -0.60
N SER A 92 -6.82 8.30 -0.84
CA SER A 92 -5.93 7.48 -0.02
C SER A 92 -4.78 6.96 -0.88
N GLU A 93 -3.86 6.23 -0.25
CA GLU A 93 -2.65 5.69 -0.90
C GLU A 93 -2.51 4.21 -0.56
N THR A 94 -2.14 3.40 -1.56
CA THR A 94 -1.75 2.01 -1.29
C THR A 94 -0.53 1.98 -0.39
N ARG A 95 -0.37 0.91 0.40
CA ARG A 95 0.72 0.75 1.38
C ARG A 95 1.51 -0.53 1.14
N PHE A 96 1.90 -0.76 -0.11
CA PHE A 96 2.83 -1.82 -0.44
C PHE A 96 4.24 -1.45 -0.01
N THR A 97 4.97 -2.42 0.54
CA THR A 97 6.39 -2.27 0.86
C THR A 97 7.30 -2.70 -0.30
N ASP A 98 6.79 -3.58 -1.17
CA ASP A 98 7.54 -4.31 -2.19
C ASP A 98 7.30 -3.83 -3.64
N ARG A 99 6.40 -2.86 -3.84
CA ARG A 99 6.08 -2.37 -5.18
C ARG A 99 5.66 -0.90 -5.13
N PRO A 100 5.57 -0.21 -6.28
CA PRO A 100 5.15 1.17 -6.35
C PRO A 100 3.76 1.34 -5.75
N ASN A 101 3.60 2.39 -4.94
CA ASN A 101 2.30 2.78 -4.42
C ASN A 101 1.61 3.77 -5.36
N GLU A 102 0.29 3.76 -5.33
CA GLU A 102 -0.55 4.65 -6.13
C GLU A 102 -1.62 5.30 -5.26
N LYS A 103 -2.10 6.46 -5.72
CA LYS A 103 -3.23 7.15 -5.11
C LYS A 103 -4.52 6.53 -5.64
N ILE A 104 -5.45 6.31 -4.73
CA ILE A 104 -6.76 5.75 -5.02
C ILE A 104 -7.81 6.64 -4.38
N VAL A 105 -9.04 6.58 -4.89
CA VAL A 105 -10.19 7.21 -4.24
C VAL A 105 -10.86 6.16 -3.36
N THR A 106 -10.99 6.46 -2.08
CA THR A 106 -11.69 5.60 -1.13
C THR A 106 -13.04 6.22 -0.79
N VAL A 107 -14.11 5.45 -0.96
CA VAL A 107 -15.45 5.76 -0.48
C VAL A 107 -15.75 4.81 0.69
N PRO A 108 -15.58 5.29 1.93
CA PRO A 108 -15.81 4.47 3.11
C PRO A 108 -17.30 4.38 3.44
N TYR A 109 -17.73 3.22 3.89
CA TYR A 109 -19.06 2.90 4.37
C TYR A 109 -18.96 2.22 5.73
N LYS A 110 -19.97 2.42 6.56
CA LYS A 110 -20.20 1.67 7.80
C LYS A 110 -21.55 0.98 7.67
N VAL A 111 -21.55 -0.33 7.82
CA VAL A 111 -22.76 -1.13 7.98
C VAL A 111 -22.95 -1.40 9.45
N ASP A 112 -24.13 -1.07 9.96
CA ASP A 112 -24.55 -1.39 11.31
C ASP A 112 -25.69 -2.42 11.23
N PHE A 113 -25.34 -3.68 11.51
CA PHE A 113 -26.28 -4.78 11.60
C PHE A 113 -26.93 -4.78 12.97
N LYS A 114 -28.19 -4.36 13.01
CA LYS A 114 -29.02 -4.41 14.21
C LYS A 114 -29.61 -5.81 14.35
N LEU A 115 -29.33 -6.44 15.48
CA LEU A 115 -29.84 -7.74 15.89
C LEU A 115 -30.99 -7.51 16.88
N ASP A 116 -32.20 -7.84 16.44
CA ASP A 116 -33.39 -7.90 17.27
C ASP A 116 -33.49 -9.32 17.85
N ILE A 117 -33.31 -9.43 19.16
CA ILE A 117 -33.25 -10.69 19.89
C ILE A 117 -34.45 -10.70 20.85
N ASN A 118 -35.38 -11.64 20.65
CA ASN A 118 -36.58 -11.72 21.48
C ASN A 118 -36.22 -11.79 22.98
N ASN A 119 -36.74 -10.87 23.78
CA ASN A 119 -36.51 -10.74 25.23
C ASN A 119 -35.09 -10.31 25.66
N PHE A 120 -34.23 -9.86 24.75
CA PHE A 120 -32.90 -9.34 25.06
C PHE A 120 -32.70 -7.92 24.50
N PRO A 121 -31.77 -7.12 25.06
CA PRO A 121 -31.50 -5.81 24.50
C PRO A 121 -30.86 -5.92 23.12
N ASP A 122 -31.23 -5.00 22.22
CA ASP A 122 -30.67 -4.90 20.88
C ASP A 122 -29.14 -5.00 20.89
N ARG A 123 -28.60 -5.71 19.89
CA ARG A 123 -27.15 -5.85 19.67
C ARG A 123 -26.78 -5.33 18.29
N HIS A 124 -25.54 -4.86 18.17
CA HIS A 124 -25.05 -4.26 16.95
C HIS A 124 -23.76 -4.98 16.51
N ILE A 125 -23.74 -5.45 15.27
CA ILE A 125 -22.52 -5.89 14.60
C ILE A 125 -22.13 -4.80 13.60
N LEU A 126 -20.96 -4.20 13.82
CA LEU A 126 -20.44 -3.12 13.00
C LEU A 126 -19.43 -3.68 12.00
N GLN A 127 -19.52 -3.24 10.75
CA GLN A 127 -18.56 -3.58 9.72
C GLN A 127 -18.23 -2.36 8.87
N ASN A 128 -16.93 -2.06 8.73
CA ASN A 128 -16.48 -1.04 7.79
C ASN A 128 -16.25 -1.67 6.42
N ILE A 129 -16.66 -0.95 5.38
CA ILE A 129 -16.50 -1.34 3.99
C ILE A 129 -15.85 -0.17 3.25
N GLU A 130 -14.79 -0.43 2.51
CA GLU A 130 -14.11 0.56 1.69
C GLU A 130 -14.28 0.20 0.21
N VAL A 131 -14.87 1.11 -0.56
CA VAL A 131 -14.89 1.01 -2.02
C VAL A 131 -13.77 1.86 -2.57
N ASN A 132 -12.79 1.20 -3.16
CA ASN A 132 -11.58 1.79 -3.71
C ASN A 132 -11.67 1.86 -5.23
N PHE A 133 -11.54 3.07 -5.76
CA PHE A 133 -11.41 3.34 -7.18
C PHE A 133 -9.94 3.64 -7.48
N SER A 134 -9.35 2.87 -8.39
CA SER A 134 -7.98 3.09 -8.88
C SER A 134 -8.02 3.29 -10.39
N CYS A 135 -7.01 3.99 -10.92
CA CYS A 135 -6.77 4.06 -12.35
C CYS A 135 -5.58 3.18 -12.69
N ASN A 136 -5.82 1.89 -12.87
CA ASN A 136 -4.74 0.93 -13.09
C ASN A 136 -4.03 1.24 -14.41
N ASN A 137 -2.71 1.12 -14.43
CA ASN A 137 -1.89 1.41 -15.60
C ASN A 137 -2.05 2.86 -16.13
N TRP A 138 -2.41 3.81 -15.26
CA TRP A 138 -2.51 5.24 -15.61
C TRP A 138 -1.24 5.78 -16.31
N PHE A 139 -0.07 5.20 -16.00
CA PHE A 139 1.23 5.59 -16.55
C PHE A 139 1.50 5.05 -17.97
N THR A 140 0.74 4.08 -18.50
CA THR A 140 0.99 3.44 -19.82
C THR A 140 0.07 3.94 -20.94
N ASN A 141 -0.68 5.02 -20.75
CA ASN A 141 -1.73 5.53 -21.66
C ASN A 141 -2.91 4.57 -21.92
N SER A 142 -2.86 3.36 -21.38
CA SER A 142 -3.88 2.32 -21.47
C SER A 142 -4.58 2.12 -20.12
N GLY A 143 -4.61 3.17 -19.30
CA GLY A 143 -5.12 3.08 -17.95
C GLY A 143 -6.63 2.88 -17.92
N THR A 144 -7.10 2.09 -16.96
CA THR A 144 -8.53 1.79 -16.80
C THR A 144 -8.96 1.90 -15.34
N ILE A 145 -10.17 2.41 -15.12
CA ILE A 145 -10.79 2.49 -13.81
C ILE A 145 -11.07 1.06 -13.35
N GLN A 146 -10.57 0.76 -12.15
CA GLN A 146 -10.89 -0.45 -11.43
C GLN A 146 -11.57 -0.10 -10.13
N VAL A 147 -12.51 -0.97 -9.74
CA VAL A 147 -13.26 -0.83 -8.49
C VAL A 147 -13.06 -2.09 -7.68
N ASN A 148 -12.54 -1.88 -6.49
CA ASN A 148 -12.26 -2.93 -5.53
C ASN A 148 -12.98 -2.61 -4.23
N LEU A 149 -13.66 -3.60 -3.67
CA LEU A 149 -14.31 -3.48 -2.37
C LEU A 149 -13.51 -4.26 -1.35
N HIS A 150 -13.20 -3.63 -0.23
CA HIS A 150 -12.60 -4.25 0.93
C HIS A 150 -13.56 -4.17 2.10
N ALA A 151 -13.93 -5.31 2.69
CA ALA A 151 -14.70 -5.35 3.92
C ALA A 151 -13.77 -5.74 5.08
N GLU A 152 -13.73 -4.92 6.11
CA GLU A 152 -13.06 -5.27 7.37
C GLU A 152 -13.81 -6.40 8.07
N ARG A 153 -13.15 -7.08 9.01
CA ARG A 153 -13.85 -8.08 9.83
C ARG A 153 -14.91 -7.36 10.69
N PRO A 154 -16.15 -7.89 10.75
CA PRO A 154 -17.18 -7.33 11.60
C PRO A 154 -16.79 -7.47 13.08
N PHE A 155 -17.27 -6.53 13.90
CA PHE A 155 -17.03 -6.50 15.34
C PHE A 155 -18.29 -6.11 16.11
N LEU A 156 -18.40 -6.59 17.35
CA LEU A 156 -19.54 -6.29 18.21
C LEU A 156 -19.44 -4.86 18.75
N GLY A 157 -20.52 -4.09 18.61
CA GLY A 157 -20.65 -2.75 19.16
C GLY A 157 -21.06 -2.77 20.63
N GLY A 158 -20.26 -2.15 21.50
CA GLY A 158 -20.55 -1.92 22.92
C GLY A 158 -20.26 -3.13 23.84
N PRO A 159 -19.86 -2.89 25.11
CA PRO A 159 -19.69 -3.97 26.09
C PRO A 159 -21.00 -4.31 26.80
N SER A 160 -21.33 -5.60 26.93
CA SER A 160 -22.08 -6.09 28.09
C SER A 160 -21.79 -7.56 28.37
N PHE A 161 -21.40 -7.84 29.61
CA PHE A 161 -20.95 -9.13 30.16
C PHE A 161 -22.06 -10.19 30.36
N THR A 162 -23.28 -9.94 29.88
CA THR A 162 -24.42 -10.82 30.17
C THR A 162 -24.68 -11.80 29.02
N GLU A 163 -24.64 -13.09 29.41
CA GLU A 163 -24.82 -14.34 28.68
C GLU A 163 -23.65 -14.85 27.82
N GLN A 164 -22.97 -15.89 28.33
CA GLN A 164 -21.90 -16.59 27.63
C GLN A 164 -22.40 -17.33 26.37
N ALA A 165 -23.63 -17.85 26.38
CA ALA A 165 -24.18 -18.61 25.25
C ALA A 165 -24.54 -17.72 24.04
N ILE A 166 -25.23 -16.59 24.27
CA ILE A 166 -25.51 -15.62 23.21
C ILE A 166 -24.22 -14.98 22.70
N ASN A 167 -23.30 -14.60 23.58
CA ASN A 167 -22.00 -14.08 23.14
C ASN A 167 -21.17 -15.12 22.37
N PHE A 168 -21.24 -16.41 22.74
CA PHE A 168 -20.63 -17.49 21.98
C PHE A 168 -21.24 -17.62 20.58
N PHE A 169 -22.58 -17.64 20.47
CA PHE A 169 -23.27 -17.70 19.18
C PHE A 169 -22.94 -16.47 18.30
N LEU A 170 -23.03 -15.26 18.86
CA LEU A 170 -22.78 -14.01 18.15
C LEU A 170 -21.31 -13.89 17.72
N GLY A 171 -20.37 -14.19 18.60
CA GLY A 171 -18.94 -14.05 18.36
C GLY A 171 -18.35 -15.16 17.48
N ASN A 172 -18.77 -16.42 17.68
CA ASN A 172 -18.15 -17.57 17.04
C ASN A 172 -18.90 -18.09 15.79
N TRP A 173 -20.16 -17.73 15.61
CA TRP A 173 -20.95 -18.18 14.46
C TRP A 173 -21.49 -17.01 13.63
N LEU A 174 -22.26 -16.09 14.23
CA LEU A 174 -22.94 -15.05 13.46
C LEU A 174 -21.96 -14.02 12.87
N THR A 175 -20.97 -13.57 13.64
CA THR A 175 -19.94 -12.62 13.16
C THR A 175 -19.14 -13.22 11.99
N PRO A 176 -18.63 -14.47 12.06
CA PRO A 176 -18.03 -15.15 10.90
C PRO A 176 -18.99 -15.37 9.73
N LEU A 177 -20.27 -15.68 9.99
CA LEU A 177 -21.27 -15.86 8.92
C LEU A 177 -21.49 -14.55 8.15
N ILE A 178 -21.70 -13.43 8.86
CA ILE A 178 -21.83 -12.09 8.26
C ILE A 178 -20.57 -11.74 7.47
N ASP A 179 -19.38 -11.95 8.04
CA ASP A 179 -18.10 -11.70 7.36
C ASP A 179 -18.00 -12.51 6.07
N SER A 180 -18.32 -13.81 6.12
CA SER A 180 -18.30 -14.71 4.96
C SER A 180 -19.27 -14.27 3.88
N LYS A 181 -20.52 -13.98 4.24
CA LYS A 181 -21.56 -13.54 3.29
C LYS A 181 -21.18 -12.24 2.60
N ILE A 182 -20.76 -11.23 3.35
CA ILE A 182 -20.31 -9.96 2.76
C ILE A 182 -19.10 -10.18 1.86
N ARG A 183 -18.05 -10.88 2.32
CA ARG A 183 -16.83 -11.08 1.52
C ARG A 183 -17.09 -11.87 0.24
N ASN A 184 -18.04 -12.80 0.25
CA ASN A 184 -18.32 -13.67 -0.89
C ASN A 184 -19.31 -13.04 -1.88
N GLU A 185 -20.28 -12.25 -1.43
CA GLU A 185 -21.36 -11.74 -2.29
C GLU A 185 -21.16 -10.28 -2.70
N LEU A 186 -20.68 -9.44 -1.77
CA LEU A 186 -20.64 -7.99 -1.99
C LEU A 186 -19.59 -7.56 -3.04
N PRO A 187 -18.31 -7.99 -2.97
CA PRO A 187 -17.32 -7.65 -3.99
C PRO A 187 -17.69 -8.10 -5.41
N PRO A 188 -18.07 -9.37 -5.68
CA PRO A 188 -18.39 -9.78 -7.04
C PRO A 188 -19.69 -9.14 -7.55
N GLY A 189 -20.70 -8.97 -6.70
CA GLY A 189 -21.95 -8.33 -7.12
C GLY A 189 -21.76 -6.84 -7.42
N LEU A 190 -20.94 -6.10 -6.65
CA LEU A 190 -20.61 -4.71 -6.98
C LEU A 190 -19.89 -4.62 -8.33
N ARG A 191 -18.89 -5.49 -8.58
CA ARG A 191 -18.15 -5.51 -9.87
C ARG A 191 -19.04 -5.83 -11.06
N LYS A 192 -20.02 -6.73 -10.89
CA LYS A 192 -20.96 -7.11 -11.95
C LYS A 192 -21.99 -6.02 -12.23
N ASN A 193 -22.48 -5.35 -11.19
CA ASN A 193 -23.62 -4.45 -11.28
C ASN A 193 -23.23 -2.97 -11.40
N LEU A 194 -21.98 -2.60 -11.14
CA LEU A 194 -21.49 -1.27 -11.41
C LEU A 194 -21.27 -1.12 -12.93
N PRO A 195 -22.00 -0.22 -13.61
CA PRO A 195 -22.00 -0.18 -15.06
C PRO A 195 -20.77 0.57 -15.61
N LEU A 196 -19.56 0.04 -15.35
CA LEU A 196 -18.29 0.63 -15.79
C LEU A 196 -18.23 0.82 -17.31
N GLU A 197 -18.94 -0.02 -18.07
CA GLU A 197 -19.07 0.11 -19.53
C GLU A 197 -19.81 1.38 -19.95
N LEU A 198 -20.85 1.80 -19.21
CA LEU A 198 -21.56 3.06 -19.47
C LEU A 198 -20.69 4.29 -19.20
N PHE A 199 -19.68 4.14 -18.35
CA PHE A 199 -18.85 5.25 -17.89
C PHE A 199 -17.63 5.52 -18.77
N HIS A 200 -17.31 4.69 -19.78
CA HIS A 200 -16.00 4.70 -20.45
C HIS A 200 -14.86 4.64 -19.43
N ASN A 201 -14.38 3.45 -19.14
CA ASN A 201 -13.43 3.20 -18.06
C ASN A 201 -12.00 3.72 -18.30
N GLU A 202 -11.65 4.27 -19.46
CA GLU A 202 -10.28 4.69 -19.71
C GLU A 202 -9.88 5.93 -18.88
N CYS A 203 -8.70 5.90 -18.29
CA CYS A 203 -8.23 6.96 -17.41
C CYS A 203 -6.69 7.07 -17.37
N ASN A 204 -6.21 8.23 -16.96
CA ASN A 204 -4.86 8.40 -16.40
C ASN A 204 -4.78 9.51 -15.34
N CYS A 205 -5.89 10.16 -15.02
CA CYS A 205 -6.06 11.11 -13.93
C CYS A 205 -7.21 10.65 -13.03
N LEU A 206 -7.12 10.88 -11.73
CA LEU A 206 -8.13 10.51 -10.75
C LEU A 206 -8.18 11.54 -9.61
N SER A 207 -9.38 11.93 -9.21
CA SER A 207 -9.63 12.77 -8.05
C SER A 207 -11.01 12.48 -7.46
N VAL A 208 -11.31 13.10 -6.33
CA VAL A 208 -12.61 13.01 -5.67
C VAL A 208 -13.07 14.38 -5.25
N VAL A 209 -14.37 14.64 -5.45
CA VAL A 209 -15.06 15.79 -4.88
C VAL A 209 -15.96 15.26 -3.78
N ALA A 210 -15.70 15.73 -2.57
CA ALA A 210 -16.38 15.28 -1.35
C ALA A 210 -17.35 16.36 -0.88
N GLU A 211 -18.51 16.42 -1.52
CA GLU A 211 -19.60 17.36 -1.25
C GLU A 211 -20.80 16.67 -0.57
N GLY A 212 -21.67 17.49 0.04
CA GLY A 212 -22.80 17.06 0.84
C GLY A 212 -22.45 16.81 2.32
N ALA A 213 -23.40 16.24 3.05
CA ALA A 213 -23.27 15.93 4.47
C ALA A 213 -23.50 14.43 4.76
N ALA A 214 -22.98 14.00 5.91
CA ALA A 214 -23.34 12.71 6.49
C ALA A 214 -24.88 12.63 6.67
N PRO A 215 -25.49 11.44 6.54
CA PRO A 215 -24.85 10.12 6.45
C PRO A 215 -24.64 9.60 5.02
N ALA A 216 -24.86 10.41 3.98
CA ALA A 216 -24.98 9.91 2.61
C ALA A 216 -24.04 10.55 1.59
N PHE A 217 -23.50 11.76 1.84
CA PHE A 217 -22.61 12.47 0.90
C PHE A 217 -23.09 12.39 -0.56
N LYS A 218 -24.39 12.61 -0.79
CA LYS A 218 -25.09 12.27 -2.05
C LYS A 218 -24.54 13.04 -3.26
N ASP A 219 -23.98 14.22 -3.01
CA ASP A 219 -23.43 15.12 -4.01
C ASP A 219 -21.93 14.88 -4.25
N SER A 220 -21.34 13.86 -3.62
CA SER A 220 -19.96 13.47 -3.89
C SER A 220 -19.83 12.66 -5.18
N PHE A 221 -18.70 12.83 -5.87
CA PHE A 221 -18.40 12.11 -7.10
C PHE A 221 -16.90 11.82 -7.24
N ILE A 222 -16.62 10.66 -7.83
CA ILE A 222 -15.27 10.28 -8.24
C ILE A 222 -15.04 10.86 -9.63
N GLN A 223 -14.02 11.69 -9.78
CA GLN A 223 -13.64 12.27 -11.06
C GLN A 223 -12.47 11.52 -11.67
N TYR A 224 -12.56 11.24 -12.96
CA TYR A 224 -11.46 10.66 -13.70
C TYR A 224 -11.46 11.18 -15.13
N GLN A 225 -10.28 11.07 -15.75
CA GLN A 225 -10.06 11.61 -17.09
C GLN A 225 -8.94 10.84 -17.76
N LYS A 226 -9.07 10.62 -19.07
CA LYS A 226 -7.96 10.22 -19.92
C LYS A 226 -7.45 11.46 -20.66
N LYS A 227 -6.33 12.00 -20.19
CA LYS A 227 -5.58 12.99 -20.94
C LYS A 227 -4.70 12.27 -21.96
N PRO A 228 -4.61 12.72 -23.22
CA PRO A 228 -3.56 12.23 -24.08
C PRO A 228 -2.22 12.52 -23.38
N LEU A 229 -1.45 11.48 -23.05
CA LEU A 229 -0.04 11.68 -22.73
C LEU A 229 0.54 12.35 -23.96
N ARG A 230 0.89 13.65 -23.88
CA ARG A 230 1.33 14.45 -25.03
C ARG A 230 2.33 13.61 -25.85
N LYS A 231 1.90 13.09 -27.00
CA LYS A 231 2.81 12.82 -28.12
C LYS A 231 3.28 14.21 -28.54
N LYS A 232 4.32 14.74 -27.89
CA LYS A 232 5.04 15.90 -28.43
C LYS A 232 5.78 15.40 -29.66
N GLU A 233 5.05 15.34 -30.75
CA GLU A 233 5.58 15.10 -32.08
C GLU A 233 6.70 16.13 -32.37
N ILE A 234 7.89 15.56 -32.63
CA ILE A 234 8.85 15.98 -33.66
C ILE A 234 10.00 16.94 -33.29
N LEU A 235 10.04 17.69 -32.18
CA LEU A 235 11.19 18.61 -31.94
C LEU A 235 11.76 18.73 -30.50
N SER A 236 11.66 17.70 -29.65
CA SER A 236 12.53 17.63 -28.47
C SER A 236 12.87 16.18 -28.12
N THR A 237 14.16 15.89 -28.01
CA THR A 237 14.71 14.72 -27.31
C THR A 237 13.86 14.34 -26.09
N VAL A 238 13.45 13.08 -26.02
CA VAL A 238 12.54 12.54 -25.00
C VAL A 238 13.01 12.96 -23.61
N ASN A 239 12.18 13.73 -22.89
CA ASN A 239 12.41 14.15 -21.52
C ASN A 239 12.22 12.95 -20.59
N SER A 240 13.23 12.09 -20.54
CA SER A 240 13.22 10.82 -19.83
C SER A 240 14.39 10.70 -18.88
N ILE A 241 14.23 9.79 -17.92
CA ILE A 241 15.32 9.31 -17.08
C ILE A 241 15.56 7.85 -17.47
N GLN A 242 16.81 7.55 -17.82
CA GLN A 242 17.29 6.20 -18.07
C GLN A 242 18.04 5.72 -16.81
N ILE A 243 17.63 4.57 -16.28
CA ILE A 243 18.21 3.92 -15.13
C ILE A 243 18.83 2.62 -15.61
N THR A 244 20.12 2.43 -15.39
CA THR A 244 20.81 1.16 -15.69
C THR A 244 21.18 0.49 -14.38
N VAL A 245 20.82 -0.79 -14.22
CA VAL A 245 21.26 -1.58 -13.06
C VAL A 245 22.61 -2.21 -13.41
N ASP A 246 23.68 -1.71 -12.80
CA ASP A 246 25.05 -2.02 -13.24
C ASP A 246 25.60 -3.29 -12.57
N SER A 247 25.33 -3.45 -11.27
CA SER A 247 25.86 -4.58 -10.51
C SER A 247 25.13 -4.80 -9.20
N ILE A 248 25.26 -6.02 -8.68
CA ILE A 248 24.89 -6.39 -7.32
C ILE A 248 26.14 -6.89 -6.57
N LYS A 249 26.28 -6.49 -5.32
CA LYS A 249 27.32 -6.99 -4.40
C LYS A 249 26.66 -7.61 -3.18
N ARG A 250 27.08 -8.80 -2.80
CA ARG A 250 26.71 -9.39 -1.51
C ARG A 250 27.62 -8.84 -0.44
N LEU A 251 27.03 -8.28 0.61
CA LEU A 251 27.76 -7.66 1.70
C LEU A 251 28.07 -8.70 2.78
N PRO A 252 29.19 -8.54 3.51
CA PRO A 252 29.47 -9.37 4.67
C PRO A 252 28.42 -9.12 5.75
N THR A 253 27.91 -10.19 6.35
CA THR A 253 26.98 -10.08 7.48
C THR A 253 27.29 -11.16 8.48
N VAL A 254 27.71 -10.71 9.65
CA VAL A 254 28.09 -11.54 10.77
C VAL A 254 27.09 -11.35 11.88
N ASN A 255 26.78 -12.42 12.59
CA ASN A 255 26.10 -12.35 13.86
C ASN A 255 26.99 -11.52 14.81
N LEU A 256 26.48 -10.39 15.30
CA LEU A 256 27.26 -9.50 16.15
C LEU A 256 27.65 -10.12 17.50
N GLU A 257 27.03 -11.24 17.87
CA GLU A 257 27.21 -11.90 19.16
C GLU A 257 28.03 -13.19 19.06
N THR A 258 27.81 -13.98 18.00
CA THR A 258 28.57 -15.23 17.78
C THR A 258 29.74 -15.05 16.81
N GLY A 259 29.77 -13.95 16.06
CA GLY A 259 30.74 -13.71 14.98
C GLY A 259 30.53 -14.61 13.76
N GLU A 260 29.52 -15.46 13.77
CA GLU A 260 29.25 -16.42 12.70
C GLU A 260 28.64 -15.73 11.48
N ILE A 261 29.01 -16.20 10.29
CA ILE A 261 28.41 -15.76 9.04
C ILE A 261 26.94 -16.20 9.03
N LEU A 262 26.02 -15.24 8.87
CA LEU A 262 24.57 -15.47 8.95
C LEU A 262 23.95 -16.02 7.64
N TYR A 263 24.79 -16.53 6.75
CA TYR A 263 24.52 -16.62 5.33
C TYR A 263 24.94 -17.96 4.76
N ASP A 264 24.16 -18.46 3.79
CA ASP A 264 24.58 -19.60 2.99
C ASP A 264 25.85 -19.24 2.24
N SER A 265 26.81 -20.17 2.15
CA SER A 265 28.10 -19.90 1.48
C SER A 265 27.93 -19.40 0.04
N VAL A 266 26.84 -19.82 -0.61
CA VAL A 266 26.45 -19.47 -1.97
C VAL A 266 24.93 -19.25 -2.02
N GLU A 267 24.48 -18.17 -2.65
CA GLU A 267 23.04 -17.89 -2.82
C GLU A 267 22.65 -17.73 -4.29
N ASN A 268 21.42 -18.14 -4.62
CA ASN A 268 20.74 -17.81 -5.87
C ASN A 268 19.64 -16.78 -5.57
N LEU A 269 19.64 -15.68 -6.32
CA LEU A 269 18.76 -14.53 -6.09
C LEU A 269 17.92 -14.26 -7.33
N THR A 270 16.65 -13.97 -7.14
CA THR A 270 15.81 -13.27 -8.13
C THR A 270 15.70 -11.83 -7.70
N VAL A 271 16.14 -10.90 -8.55
CA VAL A 271 16.05 -9.46 -8.30
C VAL A 271 14.96 -8.87 -9.16
N GLU A 272 13.98 -8.25 -8.52
CA GLU A 272 12.94 -7.47 -9.18
C GLU A 272 13.19 -5.99 -8.87
N PHE A 273 13.42 -5.21 -9.91
CA PHE A 273 13.81 -3.81 -9.80
C PHE A 273 12.78 -2.93 -10.50
N TYR A 274 12.22 -2.00 -9.73
CA TYR A 274 11.29 -0.99 -10.19
C TYR A 274 11.98 0.37 -10.31
N ALA A 275 11.71 1.07 -11.40
CA ALA A 275 11.84 2.51 -11.49
C ALA A 275 10.45 3.08 -11.75
N ASN A 276 9.90 3.80 -10.77
CA ASN A 276 8.47 4.12 -10.71
C ASN A 276 7.65 2.84 -10.97
N HIS A 277 6.65 2.88 -11.85
CA HIS A 277 5.83 1.71 -12.21
C HIS A 277 6.44 0.79 -13.27
N SER A 278 7.64 1.07 -13.77
CA SER A 278 8.33 0.19 -14.74
C SER A 278 9.22 -0.80 -14.00
N ALA A 279 9.09 -2.09 -14.29
CA ALA A 279 9.82 -3.16 -13.61
C ALA A 279 10.68 -3.99 -14.57
N LYS A 280 11.76 -4.54 -14.04
CA LYS A 280 12.56 -5.60 -14.69
C LYS A 280 12.95 -6.63 -13.64
N THR A 281 12.96 -7.89 -14.05
CA THR A 281 13.38 -9.02 -13.21
C THR A 281 14.58 -9.71 -13.84
N PHE A 282 15.53 -10.10 -13.01
CA PHE A 282 16.73 -10.82 -13.45
C PHE A 282 17.24 -11.75 -12.35
N ASN A 283 17.93 -12.81 -12.77
CA ASN A 283 18.44 -13.84 -11.87
C ASN A 283 19.95 -13.68 -11.68
N VAL A 284 20.41 -13.93 -10.45
CA VAL A 284 21.81 -13.89 -10.05
C VAL A 284 22.12 -15.22 -9.38
N ASN A 285 22.87 -16.07 -10.07
CA ASN A 285 23.16 -17.41 -9.61
C ASN A 285 24.54 -17.47 -8.97
N GLY A 286 24.64 -18.15 -7.84
CA GLY A 286 25.91 -18.52 -7.24
C GLY A 286 26.69 -17.37 -6.58
N ILE A 287 26.02 -16.38 -5.99
CA ILE A 287 26.71 -15.23 -5.39
C ILE A 287 27.26 -15.56 -3.99
N THR A 288 28.56 -15.37 -3.81
CA THR A 288 29.26 -15.55 -2.54
C THR A 288 29.44 -14.23 -1.80
N GLU A 289 29.77 -14.30 -0.51
CA GLU A 289 30.00 -13.12 0.32
C GLU A 289 31.12 -12.23 -0.24
N GLY A 290 30.91 -10.91 -0.24
CA GLY A 290 31.86 -9.93 -0.76
C GLY A 290 31.91 -9.86 -2.30
N GLN A 291 31.37 -10.85 -2.99
CA GLN A 291 31.38 -10.92 -4.45
C GLN A 291 30.50 -9.82 -5.05
N LYS A 292 31.05 -9.14 -6.06
CA LYS A 292 30.33 -8.19 -6.92
C LYS A 292 30.10 -8.83 -8.28
N ILE A 293 28.84 -8.99 -8.67
CA ILE A 293 28.43 -9.50 -9.97
C ILE A 293 27.95 -8.32 -10.80
N LYS A 294 28.59 -8.13 -11.96
CA LYS A 294 28.12 -7.17 -12.96
C LYS A 294 26.88 -7.74 -13.65
N LEU A 295 25.84 -6.95 -13.72
CA LEU A 295 24.60 -7.35 -14.37
C LEU A 295 24.69 -6.98 -15.86
N PRO A 296 24.04 -7.74 -16.76
CA PRO A 296 23.87 -7.28 -18.14
C PRO A 296 23.19 -5.92 -18.13
N SER A 297 23.49 -5.05 -19.10
CA SER A 297 23.03 -3.65 -19.15
C SER A 297 21.50 -3.54 -19.23
N ILE A 298 20.82 -3.75 -18.09
CA ILE A 298 19.38 -3.68 -17.95
C ILE A 298 19.04 -2.21 -17.73
N SER A 299 18.54 -1.57 -18.79
CA SER A 299 18.08 -0.20 -18.72
C SER A 299 16.56 -0.12 -18.63
N ILE A 300 16.07 0.69 -17.70
CA ILE A 300 14.66 1.10 -17.59
C ILE A 300 14.59 2.57 -17.96
N SER A 301 13.67 2.93 -18.84
CA SER A 301 13.41 4.33 -19.20
C SER A 301 12.06 4.75 -18.64
N VAL A 302 12.03 5.84 -17.89
CA VAL A 302 10.81 6.44 -17.35
C VAL A 302 10.68 7.88 -17.83
N ILE A 303 9.45 8.35 -17.95
CA ILE A 303 9.19 9.77 -18.23
C ILE A 303 9.74 10.60 -17.07
N LYS A 304 10.52 11.67 -17.35
CA LYS A 304 11.07 12.55 -16.31
C LYS A 304 9.90 13.15 -15.52
N PRO A 305 9.83 12.94 -14.20
CA PRO A 305 8.77 13.54 -13.39
C PRO A 305 8.81 15.07 -13.47
N GLY A 306 7.65 15.72 -13.27
CA GLY A 306 7.56 17.18 -13.25
C GLY A 306 8.33 17.83 -12.09
N VAL A 307 8.22 19.15 -11.95
CA VAL A 307 8.95 19.94 -10.93
C VAL A 307 8.69 19.54 -9.47
N SER A 308 7.52 18.97 -9.18
CA SER A 308 7.16 18.42 -7.86
C SER A 308 7.25 16.89 -7.80
N GLY A 309 7.68 16.26 -8.89
CA GLY A 309 7.76 14.80 -9.00
C GLY A 309 9.03 14.23 -8.36
N SER A 310 9.03 12.91 -8.21
CA SER A 310 10.17 12.14 -7.69
C SER A 310 10.38 10.89 -8.54
N LEU A 311 11.64 10.50 -8.71
CA LEU A 311 12.03 9.17 -9.18
C LEU A 311 12.06 8.24 -7.97
N ILE A 312 11.36 7.12 -8.04
CA ILE A 312 11.36 6.11 -6.98
C ILE A 312 12.00 4.85 -7.54
N LEU A 313 13.00 4.33 -6.84
CA LEU A 313 13.62 3.05 -7.15
C LEU A 313 13.23 2.06 -6.06
N ILE A 314 12.76 0.87 -6.42
CA ILE A 314 12.44 -0.20 -5.48
C ILE A 314 13.19 -1.44 -5.96
N ALA A 315 13.86 -2.12 -5.03
CA ALA A 315 14.56 -3.36 -5.32
C ALA A 315 14.10 -4.43 -4.35
N ASN A 316 13.61 -5.53 -4.90
CA ASN A 316 13.24 -6.74 -4.17
C ASN A 316 14.25 -7.82 -4.50
N ILE A 317 14.80 -8.46 -3.47
CA ILE A 317 15.62 -9.67 -3.60
C ILE A 317 14.82 -10.82 -3.03
N THR A 318 14.55 -11.83 -3.85
CA THR A 318 13.93 -13.09 -3.44
C THR A 318 15.00 -14.18 -3.45
N GLN A 319 15.17 -14.84 -2.32
CA GLN A 319 16.09 -15.98 -2.15
C GLN A 319 15.38 -17.31 -2.46
N ALA A 320 16.13 -18.41 -2.58
CA ALA A 320 15.59 -19.74 -2.88
C ALA A 320 14.58 -20.30 -1.86
N ASN A 321 14.52 -19.74 -0.64
CA ASN A 321 13.54 -20.07 0.39
C ASN A 321 12.31 -19.14 0.37
N ASP A 322 12.10 -18.42 -0.74
CA ASP A 322 11.05 -17.42 -0.94
C ASP A 322 11.06 -16.25 0.04
N ARG A 323 12.14 -16.05 0.82
CA ARG A 323 12.31 -14.84 1.61
C ARG A 323 12.56 -13.66 0.68
N ARG A 324 11.73 -12.63 0.83
CA ARG A 324 11.80 -11.38 0.08
C ARG A 324 12.33 -10.26 0.96
N ASN A 325 13.39 -9.60 0.52
CA ASN A 325 13.95 -8.41 1.15
C ASN A 325 13.82 -7.23 0.21
N THR A 326 13.30 -6.11 0.71
CA THR A 326 13.02 -4.93 -0.10
C THR A 326 13.73 -3.69 0.41
N ARG A 327 14.20 -2.86 -0.52
CA ARG A 327 14.61 -1.49 -0.27
C ARG A 327 13.99 -0.57 -1.31
N PHE A 328 13.67 0.66 -0.91
CA PHE A 328 13.40 1.72 -1.86
C PHE A 328 14.24 2.97 -1.59
N ALA A 329 14.42 3.77 -2.64
CA ALA A 329 15.07 5.08 -2.60
C ALA A 329 14.20 6.09 -3.37
N VAL A 330 14.16 7.33 -2.88
CA VAL A 330 13.35 8.42 -3.47
C VAL A 330 14.28 9.57 -3.82
N PHE A 331 14.29 9.96 -5.09
CA PHE A 331 15.09 11.06 -5.61
C PHE A 331 14.17 12.16 -6.11
N LYS A 332 14.16 13.30 -5.41
CA LYS A 332 13.31 14.44 -5.74
C LYS A 332 13.90 15.23 -6.92
N SER A 333 13.06 16.03 -7.58
CA SER A 333 13.50 17.00 -8.61
C SER A 333 14.61 17.93 -8.12
N THR A 334 14.56 18.37 -6.85
CA THR A 334 15.58 19.22 -6.21
C THR A 334 16.95 18.56 -6.09
N GLN A 335 17.01 17.23 -6.14
CA GLN A 335 18.24 16.43 -6.17
C GLN A 335 18.60 16.01 -7.60
N ASN A 336 18.04 16.68 -8.60
CA ASN A 336 18.15 16.33 -10.01
C ASN A 336 17.84 14.84 -10.26
N PHE A 337 16.85 14.30 -9.55
CA PHE A 337 16.45 12.89 -9.64
C PHE A 337 17.57 11.88 -9.39
N GLY A 338 18.65 12.27 -8.68
CA GLY A 338 19.74 11.36 -8.33
C GLY A 338 20.64 10.99 -9.50
N ILE A 339 20.74 11.84 -10.55
CA ILE A 339 21.65 11.62 -11.69
C ILE A 339 23.06 11.25 -11.22
N GLY A 340 23.66 10.26 -11.87
CA GLY A 340 24.94 9.67 -11.52
C GLY A 340 24.82 8.24 -10.99
N GLU A 341 25.88 7.76 -10.36
CA GLU A 341 25.89 6.46 -9.70
C GLU A 341 25.18 6.55 -8.34
N GLN A 342 24.24 5.65 -8.11
CA GLN A 342 23.51 5.49 -6.85
C GLN A 342 23.63 4.06 -6.33
N LYS A 343 23.50 3.91 -5.02
CA LYS A 343 23.58 2.62 -4.33
C LYS A 343 22.34 2.37 -3.49
N LEU A 344 21.74 1.20 -3.67
CA LEU A 344 20.63 0.74 -2.84
C LEU A 344 21.14 -0.39 -1.94
N ILE A 345 21.15 -0.13 -0.63
CA ILE A 345 21.52 -1.13 0.38
C ILE A 345 20.25 -1.82 0.88
N ILE A 346 20.17 -3.14 0.65
CA ILE A 346 19.03 -3.98 1.03
C ILE A 346 19.38 -4.73 2.30
N GLN A 347 18.48 -4.64 3.28
CA GLN A 347 18.62 -5.29 4.57
C GLN A 347 17.88 -6.62 4.60
N LYS A 348 18.49 -7.62 5.21
CA LYS A 348 17.86 -8.90 5.53
C LYS A 348 17.53 -8.93 7.02
N SER A 349 16.38 -9.50 7.36
CA SER A 349 16.03 -9.74 8.76
C SER A 349 16.46 -11.13 9.23
N PHE A 350 16.80 -11.21 10.51
CA PHE A 350 17.15 -12.45 11.18
C PHE A 350 16.55 -12.48 12.57
N THR A 351 16.08 -13.65 12.97
CA THR A 351 15.59 -13.90 14.32
C THR A 351 16.76 -14.40 15.16
N GLN A 352 17.17 -13.58 16.10
CA GLN A 352 18.06 -13.99 17.17
C GLN A 352 17.29 -14.83 18.19
N PRO A 353 17.82 -15.99 18.62
CA PRO A 353 17.16 -16.82 19.60
C PRO A 353 17.04 -16.11 20.96
N PRO A 354 16.04 -16.48 21.79
CA PRO A 354 15.95 -16.08 23.18
C PRO A 354 17.26 -16.21 23.94
N LYS A 355 17.60 -15.20 24.73
CA LYS A 355 18.76 -15.20 25.62
C LYS A 355 18.34 -15.20 27.07
N ARG A 356 19.14 -15.84 27.92
CA ARG A 356 18.92 -15.81 29.36
C ARG A 356 19.30 -14.43 29.91
N LEU A 357 18.33 -13.75 30.52
CA LEU A 357 18.48 -12.45 31.15
C LEU A 357 19.17 -12.58 32.51
N PRO A 358 19.74 -11.49 33.05
CA PRO A 358 20.32 -11.49 34.40
C PRO A 358 19.33 -11.90 35.51
N SER A 359 18.02 -11.72 35.29
CA SER A 359 16.95 -12.19 36.19
C SER A 359 16.76 -13.70 36.20
N GLY A 360 17.37 -14.44 35.26
CA GLY A 360 17.18 -15.87 35.06
C GLY A 360 16.12 -16.23 34.02
N ASP A 361 15.28 -15.27 33.62
CA ASP A 361 14.23 -15.42 32.59
C ASP A 361 14.79 -15.46 31.17
N MET A 362 13.99 -15.93 30.21
CA MET A 362 14.34 -15.89 28.79
C MET A 362 13.81 -14.61 28.13
N SER A 363 14.65 -13.93 27.36
CA SER A 363 14.23 -12.83 26.50
C SER A 363 13.31 -13.36 25.40
N LYS A 364 12.47 -12.48 24.83
CA LYS A 364 11.80 -12.80 23.57
C LYS A 364 12.85 -12.92 22.44
N PRO A 365 12.57 -13.71 21.38
CA PRO A 365 13.37 -13.65 20.16
C PRO A 365 13.39 -12.21 19.64
N LEU A 366 14.55 -11.77 19.13
CA LEU A 366 14.71 -10.43 18.58
C LEU A 366 14.86 -10.52 17.07
N GLU A 367 14.10 -9.73 16.32
CA GLU A 367 14.33 -9.56 14.90
C GLU A 367 15.34 -8.42 14.70
N ILE A 368 16.43 -8.70 14.01
CA ILE A 368 17.48 -7.73 13.70
C ILE A 368 17.59 -7.61 12.18
N PHE A 369 17.89 -6.41 11.70
CA PHE A 369 18.07 -6.12 10.28
C PHE A 369 19.53 -5.75 10.00
N MET A 370 20.15 -6.40 9.01
CA MET A 370 21.53 -6.11 8.60
C MET A 370 21.64 -5.94 7.08
N ASP A 371 22.56 -5.08 6.67
CA ASP A 371 22.85 -4.79 5.27
C ASP A 371 23.41 -6.05 4.59
N ALA A 372 22.65 -6.60 3.64
CA ALA A 372 22.93 -7.88 3.00
C ALA A 372 23.40 -7.74 1.55
N TYR A 373 22.87 -6.75 0.84
CA TYR A 373 23.17 -6.54 -0.57
C TYR A 373 23.30 -5.06 -0.90
N GLU A 374 24.19 -4.75 -1.83
CA GLU A 374 24.32 -3.43 -2.46
C GLU A 374 24.00 -3.58 -3.96
N ILE A 375 22.99 -2.87 -4.45
CA ILE A 375 22.72 -2.72 -5.88
C ILE A 375 23.25 -1.37 -6.34
N THR A 376 24.15 -1.37 -7.31
CA THR A 376 24.67 -0.16 -7.96
C THR A 376 23.87 0.13 -9.22
N VAL A 377 23.41 1.38 -9.35
CA VAL A 377 22.64 1.84 -10.52
C VAL A 377 23.21 3.14 -11.06
N SER A 378 23.15 3.31 -12.38
CA SER A 378 23.50 4.54 -13.08
C SER A 378 22.26 5.25 -13.59
N ILE A 379 22.06 6.50 -13.18
CA ILE A 379 20.90 7.32 -13.54
C ILE A 379 21.35 8.43 -14.49
N LYS A 380 20.75 8.50 -15.67
CA LYS A 380 21.00 9.52 -16.69
C LYS A 380 19.68 10.21 -17.07
N SER A 381 19.69 11.52 -17.22
CA SER A 381 18.55 12.25 -17.79
C SER A 381 18.84 12.62 -19.24
N SER A 382 17.84 12.45 -20.11
CA SER A 382 17.81 13.01 -21.44
C SER A 382 16.79 14.15 -21.48
N GLY A 383 17.17 15.33 -21.99
CA GLY A 383 16.32 16.50 -22.10
C GLY A 383 17.07 17.82 -21.84
N LEU A 384 16.65 18.91 -22.48
CA LEU A 384 17.23 20.24 -22.27
C LEU A 384 16.77 20.84 -20.94
N ASP A 385 17.65 20.92 -19.95
CA ASP A 385 17.50 21.81 -18.80
C ASP A 385 17.76 23.26 -19.25
N LYS A 386 16.73 23.90 -19.84
CA LYS A 386 16.75 25.35 -20.05
C LYS A 386 15.45 25.98 -19.56
N ILE A 387 15.47 26.41 -18.31
CA ILE A 387 14.81 27.67 -17.94
C ILE A 387 15.82 28.45 -17.09
N LYS A 388 16.62 29.31 -17.76
CA LYS A 388 17.15 30.50 -17.10
C LYS A 388 15.92 31.38 -16.83
N MET A 389 15.61 31.62 -15.56
CA MET A 389 14.70 32.71 -15.21
C MET A 389 15.37 34.01 -15.67
N LYS A 390 14.66 34.75 -16.54
CA LYS A 390 14.85 36.18 -16.71
C LYS A 390 13.81 36.88 -15.87
#